data_AF-A0A151TEH5-F1
#
_entry.id   AF-A0A151TEH5-F1
#
_cell.length_a   1.000
_cell.length_b   1.000
_cell.length_c   1.000
_cell.angle_alpha   90.00
_cell.angle_beta   90.00
_cell.angle_gamma   90.00
#
_symmetry.space_group_name_H-M   'P 1'
#
loop_
_entity.id
_entity.type
_entity.pdbx_description
1 polymer ?
#
loop_
_entity_poly.entity_id
_entity_poly.type
_entity_poly.pdbx_seq_one_letter_code
_entity_poly.pdbx_strand_id
1 'polypeptide(L)'
;MESYSCSKLLIPTDDTAKEQQPIFVKATWFPTHFHIVITDGLTAWLCHPSEEEVKQRASQWDLPVSDYLQLSERYLALQQPRSIYAFDDTYDGHKRLSWTFEKEGMTLLWRWKCTESPDSKKSNVEIFDFLMSSNINLSDKVVGDNELFEKMKVEAEKCLTQSERIANERLEFESEIYTKFLGVLNSKKSKLRELRDKLSKQENTEKPPQEEDTENTDSFDEESDYDKSDEDPQKDITSSSRDVLTNNSSSKKN
;
A
#
# COMPACT_ATOMS: atom_id res chain seq x y z
N MET A 1 16.11 -23.29 -4.65
CA MET A 1 16.09 -22.86 -3.24
C MET A 1 14.86 -23.49 -2.62
N GLU A 2 14.99 -24.05 -1.43
CA GLU A 2 13.87 -24.68 -0.72
C GLU A 2 13.13 -23.62 0.11
N SER A 3 11.81 -23.68 0.16
CA SER A 3 11.00 -22.92 1.11
C SER A 3 10.25 -23.86 2.05
N TYR A 4 9.84 -23.33 3.20
CA TYR A 4 9.16 -24.08 4.24
C TYR A 4 7.91 -23.34 4.66
N SER A 5 6.82 -24.07 4.87
CA SER A 5 5.59 -23.53 5.43
C SER A 5 5.07 -24.46 6.51
N CYS A 6 4.58 -23.93 7.61
CA CYS A 6 3.86 -24.71 8.60
C CYS A 6 2.59 -23.98 8.99
N SER A 7 1.46 -24.69 8.97
CA SER A 7 0.16 -24.10 9.28
C SER A 7 -0.68 -25.03 10.14
N LYS A 8 -1.65 -24.44 10.81
CA LYS A 8 -2.75 -25.14 11.46
C LYS A 8 -3.94 -25.10 10.52
N LEU A 9 -4.43 -26.26 10.11
CA LEU A 9 -5.66 -26.39 9.33
C LEU A 9 -6.77 -26.93 10.23
N LEU A 10 -7.96 -26.35 10.10
CA LEU A 10 -9.14 -26.79 10.82
C LEU A 10 -9.99 -27.67 9.91
N ILE A 11 -10.10 -28.96 10.27
CA ILE A 11 -10.88 -29.95 9.54
C ILE A 11 -12.30 -30.01 10.13
N PRO A 12 -13.37 -29.82 9.34
CA PRO A 12 -14.73 -30.06 9.80
C PRO A 12 -14.90 -31.52 10.24
N THR A 13 -15.50 -31.75 11.41
CA THR A 13 -15.93 -33.10 11.80
C THR A 13 -17.41 -33.30 11.50
N ASP A 14 -17.78 -34.54 11.17
CA ASP A 14 -19.16 -34.91 10.80
C ASP A 14 -20.15 -34.78 11.98
N ASP A 15 -19.66 -34.79 13.23
CA ASP A 15 -20.48 -34.70 14.43
C ASP A 15 -20.57 -33.26 14.97
N THR A 16 -21.62 -32.57 14.55
CA THR A 16 -22.03 -31.22 14.98
C THR A 16 -21.07 -30.10 14.56
N ALA A 17 -21.65 -29.05 13.95
CA ALA A 17 -20.95 -27.89 13.38
C ALA A 17 -20.13 -27.02 14.36
N LYS A 18 -19.75 -27.53 15.55
CA LYS A 18 -19.05 -26.79 16.61
C LYS A 18 -17.64 -27.28 16.91
N GLU A 19 -17.23 -28.48 16.48
CA GLU A 19 -15.88 -28.99 16.78
C GLU A 19 -15.09 -29.23 15.49
N GLN A 20 -14.16 -28.31 15.20
CA GLN A 20 -13.19 -28.52 14.12
C GLN A 20 -11.94 -29.16 14.72
N GLN A 21 -11.49 -30.27 14.16
CA GLN A 21 -10.25 -30.90 14.59
C GLN A 21 -9.06 -30.22 13.93
N PRO A 22 -8.11 -29.67 14.71
CA PRO A 22 -6.93 -29.07 14.14
C PRO A 22 -5.93 -30.14 13.72
N ILE A 23 -5.44 -30.03 12.50
CA ILE A 23 -4.22 -30.72 12.06
C ILE A 23 -3.14 -29.68 11.82
N PHE A 24 -1.89 -30.07 12.03
CA PHE A 24 -0.72 -29.26 11.71
C PHE A 24 -0.06 -29.83 10.46
N VAL A 25 0.21 -28.96 9.49
CA VAL A 25 0.79 -29.32 8.20
C VAL A 25 2.09 -28.57 8.02
N LYS A 26 3.20 -29.30 8.01
CA LYS A 26 4.52 -28.80 7.62
C LYS A 26 4.78 -29.24 6.18
N ALA A 27 5.07 -28.28 5.31
CA ALA A 27 5.46 -28.55 3.93
C ALA A 27 6.86 -27.99 3.66
N THR A 28 7.64 -28.78 2.93
CA THR A 28 8.90 -28.40 2.32
C THR A 28 8.68 -28.30 0.83
N TRP A 29 8.93 -27.14 0.25
CA TRP A 29 8.70 -26.85 -1.16
C TRP A 29 10.02 -26.85 -1.92
N PHE A 30 10.08 -27.66 -2.97
CA PHE A 30 11.17 -27.70 -3.93
C PHE A 30 10.70 -27.06 -5.25
N PRO A 31 11.61 -26.70 -6.18
CA PRO A 31 11.21 -26.13 -7.46
C PRO A 31 10.33 -27.05 -8.33
N THR A 32 10.37 -28.36 -8.09
CA THR A 32 9.76 -29.41 -8.92
C THR A 32 8.72 -30.26 -8.18
N HIS A 33 8.77 -30.29 -6.85
CA HIS A 33 7.92 -31.14 -6.00
C HIS A 33 7.79 -30.55 -4.59
N PHE A 34 7.10 -31.27 -3.71
CA PHE A 34 6.98 -30.90 -2.30
C PHE A 34 6.99 -32.13 -1.43
N HIS A 35 7.31 -31.96 -0.15
CA HIS A 35 7.13 -32.96 0.89
C HIS A 35 6.22 -32.39 1.98
N ILE A 36 5.18 -33.12 2.34
CA ILE A 36 4.23 -32.72 3.38
C ILE A 36 4.30 -33.72 4.53
N VAL A 37 4.37 -33.19 5.75
CA VAL A 37 4.20 -33.92 7.01
C VAL A 37 2.98 -33.33 7.73
N ILE A 38 2.04 -34.20 8.09
CA ILE A 38 0.79 -33.83 8.76
C ILE A 38 0.79 -34.49 10.13
N THR A 39 0.29 -33.80 11.15
CA THR A 39 0.09 -34.38 12.49
C THR A 39 -1.18 -33.87 13.14
N ASP A 40 -1.85 -34.73 13.89
CA ASP A 40 -2.92 -34.37 14.83
C ASP A 40 -2.42 -34.22 16.28
N GLY A 41 -1.11 -34.37 16.49
CA GLY A 41 -0.44 -34.36 17.79
C GLY A 41 -0.19 -35.76 18.36
N LEU A 42 -0.85 -36.79 17.85
CA LEU A 42 -0.66 -38.20 18.25
C LEU A 42 0.02 -38.98 17.13
N THR A 43 -0.59 -38.99 15.95
CA THR A 43 -0.13 -39.69 14.76
C THR A 43 0.34 -38.70 13.71
N ALA A 44 1.35 -39.08 12.95
CA ALA A 44 1.84 -38.30 11.83
C ALA A 44 1.65 -39.04 10.51
N TRP A 45 1.44 -38.30 9.43
CA TRP A 45 1.33 -38.80 8.07
C TRP A 45 2.28 -38.06 7.14
N LEU A 46 2.82 -38.78 6.17
CA LEU A 46 3.79 -38.31 5.21
C LEU A 46 3.17 -38.35 3.81
N CYS A 47 3.31 -37.26 3.06
CA CYS A 47 2.94 -37.17 1.65
C CYS A 47 4.16 -36.65 0.89
N HIS A 48 4.93 -37.58 0.32
CA HIS A 48 6.18 -37.29 -0.41
C HIS A 48 6.04 -37.72 -1.87
N PRO A 49 5.31 -36.96 -2.69
CA PRO A 49 5.15 -37.30 -4.10
C PRO A 49 6.46 -37.14 -4.87
N SER A 50 6.67 -38.01 -5.87
CA SER A 50 7.79 -37.87 -6.79
C SER A 50 7.61 -36.66 -7.71
N GLU A 51 8.70 -36.19 -8.32
CA GLU A 51 8.66 -35.09 -9.29
C GLU A 51 7.74 -35.41 -10.48
N GLU A 52 7.74 -36.67 -10.93
CA GLU A 52 6.89 -37.16 -12.01
C GLU A 52 5.42 -37.14 -11.61
N GLU A 53 5.09 -37.54 -10.38
CA GLU A 53 3.71 -37.52 -9.88
C GLU A 53 3.18 -36.09 -9.80
N VAL A 54 3.99 -35.15 -9.27
CA VAL A 54 3.64 -33.73 -9.22
C VAL A 54 3.45 -33.17 -10.63
N LYS A 55 4.36 -33.48 -11.56
CA LYS A 55 4.28 -33.04 -12.96
C LYS A 55 3.04 -33.59 -13.67
N GLN A 56 2.73 -34.88 -13.46
CA GLN A 56 1.54 -35.50 -14.00
C GLN A 56 0.29 -34.83 -13.45
N ARG A 57 0.26 -34.52 -12.15
CA ARG A 57 -0.88 -33.88 -11.49
C ARG A 57 -1.09 -32.44 -11.94
N ALA A 58 -0.01 -31.66 -12.08
CA ALA A 58 -0.05 -30.31 -12.63
C ALA A 58 -0.59 -30.32 -14.08
N SER A 59 -0.17 -31.31 -14.89
CA SER A 59 -0.64 -31.48 -16.27
C SER A 59 -2.14 -31.80 -16.35
N GLN A 60 -2.69 -32.57 -15.39
CA GLN A 60 -4.14 -32.83 -15.34
C GLN A 60 -4.97 -31.58 -15.12
N TRP A 61 -4.36 -30.51 -14.62
CA TRP A 61 -5.02 -29.24 -14.28
C TRP A 61 -4.68 -28.13 -15.27
N ASP A 62 -3.97 -28.49 -16.35
CA ASP A 62 -3.42 -27.57 -17.35
C ASP A 62 -2.64 -26.43 -16.70
N LEU A 63 -1.82 -26.75 -15.68
CA LEU A 63 -0.97 -25.81 -14.99
C LEU A 63 0.52 -26.14 -15.20
N PRO A 64 1.38 -25.13 -15.38
CA PRO A 64 2.81 -25.28 -15.17
C PRO A 64 3.09 -25.82 -13.76
N VAL A 65 4.17 -26.62 -13.63
CA VAL A 65 4.56 -27.18 -12.33
C VAL A 65 4.79 -26.07 -11.29
N SER A 66 5.42 -24.95 -11.69
CA SER A 66 5.62 -23.79 -10.83
C SER A 66 4.31 -23.27 -10.24
N ASP A 67 3.30 -23.09 -11.08
CA ASP A 67 2.04 -22.47 -10.70
C ASP A 67 1.21 -23.42 -9.85
N TYR A 68 1.27 -24.72 -10.15
CA TYR A 68 0.67 -25.77 -9.33
C TYR A 68 1.29 -25.82 -7.93
N LEU A 69 2.61 -25.68 -7.81
CA LEU A 69 3.32 -25.64 -6.54
C LEU A 69 2.99 -24.37 -5.75
N GLN A 70 3.04 -23.20 -6.38
CA GLN A 70 2.68 -21.93 -5.73
C GLN A 70 1.23 -21.91 -5.25
N LEU A 71 0.31 -22.46 -6.05
CA LEU A 71 -1.08 -22.61 -5.65
C LEU A 71 -1.21 -23.55 -4.44
N SER A 72 -0.49 -24.67 -4.46
CA SER A 72 -0.49 -25.62 -3.34
C SER A 72 0.08 -24.99 -2.06
N GLU A 73 1.19 -24.25 -2.18
CA GLU A 73 1.80 -23.51 -1.08
C GLU A 73 0.86 -22.47 -0.50
N ARG A 74 0.18 -21.68 -1.33
CA ARG A 74 -0.79 -20.68 -0.86
C ARG A 74 -1.90 -21.28 -0.01
N TYR A 75 -2.43 -22.43 -0.40
CA TYR A 75 -3.54 -23.08 0.32
C TYR A 75 -3.11 -23.85 1.56
N LEU A 76 -1.84 -24.28 1.62
CA LEU A 76 -1.30 -25.02 2.77
C LEU A 76 -0.51 -24.15 3.74
N ALA A 77 0.07 -23.04 3.31
CA ALA A 77 0.77 -22.12 4.20
C ALA A 77 -0.20 -21.35 5.10
N LEU A 78 -1.42 -21.10 4.62
CA LEU A 78 -2.48 -20.44 5.38
C LEU A 78 -3.85 -20.97 4.95
N GLN A 79 -4.68 -21.32 5.93
CA GLN A 79 -6.05 -21.76 5.68
C GLN A 79 -6.86 -20.67 4.96
N GLN A 80 -7.39 -21.00 3.78
CA GLN A 80 -8.16 -20.07 2.97
C GLN A 80 -9.64 -20.03 3.42
N PRO A 81 -10.24 -18.85 3.66
CA PRO A 81 -11.61 -18.76 4.21
C PRO A 81 -12.73 -19.39 3.36
N ARG A 82 -12.53 -19.49 2.04
CA ARG A 82 -13.51 -20.06 1.09
C ARG A 82 -13.22 -21.51 0.71
N SER A 83 -12.15 -22.09 1.26
CA SER A 83 -11.73 -23.45 0.99
C SER A 83 -12.25 -24.39 2.07
N ILE A 84 -12.76 -25.54 1.66
CA ILE A 84 -13.16 -26.63 2.54
C ILE A 84 -12.01 -27.63 2.56
N TYR A 85 -11.42 -27.82 3.73
CA TYR A 85 -10.34 -28.78 3.94
C TYR A 85 -10.90 -30.08 4.52
N ALA A 86 -10.39 -31.22 4.08
CA ALA A 86 -10.77 -32.52 4.60
C ALA A 86 -9.55 -33.44 4.73
N PHE A 87 -9.59 -34.32 5.72
CA PHE A 87 -8.51 -35.25 6.03
C PHE A 87 -9.09 -36.62 6.42
N ASP A 88 -9.50 -37.37 5.39
CA ASP A 88 -10.31 -38.57 5.55
C ASP A 88 -9.48 -39.84 5.43
N ASP A 89 -9.94 -40.91 6.08
CA ASP A 89 -9.41 -42.25 5.88
C ASP A 89 -9.77 -42.79 4.48
N THR A 90 -8.82 -43.45 3.85
CA THR A 90 -9.02 -44.15 2.58
C THR A 90 -9.15 -45.65 2.82
N TYR A 91 -9.82 -46.35 1.89
CA TYR A 91 -10.09 -47.78 2.01
C TYR A 91 -8.82 -48.65 2.15
N ASP A 92 -7.69 -48.16 1.66
CA ASP A 92 -6.39 -48.81 1.69
C ASP A 92 -5.56 -48.48 2.96
N GLY A 93 -6.20 -47.94 4.02
CA GLY A 93 -5.55 -47.68 5.31
C GLY A 93 -4.63 -46.46 5.32
N HIS A 94 -4.72 -45.62 4.29
CA HIS A 94 -4.01 -44.34 4.24
C HIS A 94 -4.95 -43.19 4.61
N LYS A 95 -4.41 -41.98 4.72
CA LYS A 95 -5.23 -40.77 4.84
C LYS A 95 -5.13 -39.93 3.57
N ARG A 96 -6.17 -39.15 3.29
CA ARG A 96 -6.23 -38.27 2.13
C ARG A 96 -6.41 -36.83 2.57
N LEU A 97 -5.39 -36.01 2.34
CA LEU A 97 -5.49 -34.57 2.46
C LEU A 97 -6.16 -33.99 1.23
N SER A 98 -7.17 -33.15 1.44
CA SER A 98 -7.86 -32.48 0.35
C SER A 98 -8.32 -31.09 0.71
N TRP A 99 -8.44 -30.24 -0.30
CA TRP A 99 -9.04 -28.92 -0.15
C TRP A 99 -9.70 -28.45 -1.45
N THR A 100 -10.71 -27.59 -1.32
CA THR A 100 -11.37 -26.97 -2.47
C THR A 100 -10.72 -25.65 -2.84
N PHE A 101 -10.73 -25.31 -4.12
CA PHE A 101 -10.34 -23.99 -4.59
C PHE A 101 -11.12 -23.64 -5.85
N GLU A 102 -11.28 -22.34 -6.11
CA GLU A 102 -11.98 -21.83 -7.28
C GLU A 102 -10.99 -21.48 -8.40
N LYS A 103 -11.26 -21.94 -9.61
CA LYS A 103 -10.56 -21.55 -10.84
C LYS A 103 -11.60 -21.32 -11.93
N GLU A 104 -11.60 -20.13 -12.53
CA GLU A 104 -12.49 -19.78 -13.66
C GLU A 104 -14.00 -20.02 -13.40
N GLY A 105 -14.43 -19.83 -12.16
CA GLY A 105 -15.83 -20.05 -11.74
C GLY A 105 -16.19 -21.52 -11.48
N MET A 106 -15.23 -22.44 -11.53
CA MET A 106 -15.39 -23.84 -11.16
C MET A 106 -14.70 -24.13 -9.82
N THR A 107 -15.39 -24.86 -8.94
CA THR A 107 -14.79 -25.39 -7.71
C THR A 107 -14.10 -26.71 -8.01
N LEU A 108 -12.80 -26.76 -7.79
CA LEU A 108 -11.96 -27.93 -7.99
C LEU A 108 -11.49 -28.48 -6.63
N LEU A 109 -11.21 -29.78 -6.58
CA LEU A 109 -10.81 -30.48 -5.36
C LEU A 109 -9.37 -31.00 -5.51
N TRP A 110 -8.45 -30.37 -4.78
CA TRP A 110 -7.07 -30.85 -4.63
C TRP A 110 -7.04 -32.05 -3.69
N ARG A 111 -6.28 -33.10 -4.04
CA ARG A 111 -6.21 -34.34 -3.27
C ARG A 111 -4.85 -35.00 -3.38
N TRP A 112 -4.26 -35.33 -2.23
CA TRP A 112 -3.09 -36.18 -2.13
C TRP A 112 -3.25 -37.23 -1.05
N LYS A 113 -2.70 -38.40 -1.35
CA LYS A 113 -2.67 -39.55 -0.44
C LYS A 113 -1.45 -39.43 0.46
N CYS A 114 -1.64 -39.73 1.73
CA CYS A 114 -0.64 -39.61 2.78
C CYS A 114 -0.55 -40.92 3.54
N THR A 115 0.66 -41.43 3.73
CA THR A 115 0.93 -42.68 4.43
C THR A 115 1.24 -42.40 5.89
N GLU A 116 0.84 -43.28 6.79
CA GLU A 116 1.20 -43.14 8.21
C GLU A 116 2.75 -43.14 8.36
N SER A 117 3.25 -42.27 9.24
CA SER A 117 4.66 -42.16 9.53
C SER A 117 5.14 -43.38 10.32
N PRO A 118 6.28 -43.99 9.96
CA PRO A 118 6.85 -45.10 10.74
C PRO A 118 7.25 -44.68 12.16
N ASP A 119 7.51 -43.39 12.38
CA ASP A 119 7.82 -42.82 13.69
C ASP A 119 7.08 -41.49 13.87
N SER A 120 5.81 -41.59 14.29
CA SER A 120 4.96 -40.42 14.55
C SER A 120 5.55 -39.50 15.62
N LYS A 121 6.25 -40.05 16.63
CA LYS A 121 6.85 -39.24 17.69
C LYS A 121 7.94 -38.34 17.13
N LYS A 122 8.84 -38.90 16.31
CA LYS A 122 9.90 -38.13 15.67
C LYS A 122 9.33 -37.06 14.73
N SER A 123 8.36 -37.41 13.89
CA SER A 123 7.71 -36.44 12.99
C SER A 123 7.04 -35.29 13.76
N ASN A 124 6.39 -35.59 14.89
CA ASN A 124 5.77 -34.56 15.73
C ASN A 124 6.82 -33.63 16.34
N VAL A 125 7.91 -34.18 16.90
CA VAL A 125 9.01 -33.39 17.44
C VAL A 125 9.61 -32.48 16.36
N GLU A 126 9.84 -32.98 15.15
CA GLU A 126 10.37 -32.16 14.04
C GLU A 126 9.44 -31.02 13.61
N ILE A 127 8.12 -31.20 13.70
CA ILE A 127 7.14 -30.12 13.46
C ILE A 127 7.18 -29.10 14.60
N PHE A 128 7.18 -29.55 15.85
CA PHE A 128 7.24 -28.66 17.01
C PHE A 128 8.54 -27.86 17.08
N ASP A 129 9.68 -28.49 16.83
CA ASP A 129 10.99 -27.82 16.79
C ASP A 129 11.03 -26.75 15.69
N PHE A 130 10.47 -27.05 14.51
CA PHE A 130 10.33 -26.08 13.44
C PHE A 130 9.47 -24.88 13.85
N LEU A 131 8.30 -25.15 14.46
CA LEU A 131 7.39 -24.10 14.92
C LEU A 131 8.03 -23.23 16.01
N MET A 132 8.70 -23.83 16.98
CA MET A 132 9.38 -23.12 18.06
C MET A 132 10.54 -22.27 17.52
N SER A 133 11.39 -22.83 16.66
CA SER A 133 12.49 -22.09 16.04
C SER A 133 11.98 -20.92 15.20
N SER A 134 10.91 -21.13 14.42
CA SER A 134 10.28 -20.08 13.61
C SER A 134 9.64 -19.00 14.49
N ASN A 135 9.04 -19.36 15.62
CA ASN A 135 8.46 -18.40 16.57
C ASN A 135 9.53 -17.54 17.24
N ILE A 136 10.66 -18.14 17.65
CA ILE A 136 11.80 -17.40 18.21
C ILE A 136 12.32 -16.40 17.18
N ASN A 137 12.63 -16.85 15.97
CA ASN A 137 13.13 -16.00 14.89
C ASN A 137 12.16 -14.86 14.54
N LEU A 138 10.85 -15.15 14.48
CA LEU A 138 9.84 -14.14 14.21
C LEU A 138 9.75 -13.12 15.35
N SER A 139 9.84 -13.58 16.60
CA SER A 139 9.83 -12.70 17.77
C SER A 139 11.03 -11.76 17.78
N ASP A 140 12.23 -12.28 17.51
CA ASP A 140 13.46 -11.49 17.39
C ASP A 140 13.35 -10.45 16.27
N LYS A 141 12.81 -10.86 15.10
CA LYS A 141 12.59 -9.94 13.98
C LYS A 141 11.58 -8.84 14.33
N VAL A 142 10.48 -9.19 15.00
CA VAL A 142 9.47 -8.20 15.42
C VAL A 142 10.07 -7.18 16.38
N VAL A 143 10.89 -7.62 17.34
CA VAL A 143 11.60 -6.71 18.26
C VAL A 143 12.55 -5.79 17.48
N GLY A 144 13.37 -6.35 16.60
CA GLY A 144 14.31 -5.56 15.79
C GLY A 144 13.62 -4.54 14.87
N ASP A 145 12.57 -4.96 14.17
CA ASP A 145 11.79 -4.09 13.29
C ASP A 145 11.08 -2.98 14.09
N ASN A 146 10.59 -3.28 15.31
CA ASN A 146 9.97 -2.29 16.19
C ASN A 146 10.97 -1.25 16.70
N GLU A 147 12.20 -1.64 17.05
CA GLU A 147 13.25 -0.69 17.44
C GLU A 147 13.65 0.24 16.28
N LEU A 148 13.73 -0.29 15.05
CA LEU A 148 13.99 0.52 13.86
C LEU A 148 12.83 1.47 13.57
N PHE A 149 11.59 1.01 13.72
CA PHE A 149 10.40 1.83 13.57
C PHE A 149 10.39 3.01 14.54
N GLU A 150 10.66 2.78 15.83
CA GLU A 150 10.71 3.86 16.82
C GLU A 150 11.84 4.86 16.54
N LYS A 151 13.02 4.40 16.10
CA LYS A 151 14.11 5.30 15.68
C LYS A 151 13.69 6.18 14.50
N MET A 152 13.07 5.58 13.49
CA MET A 152 12.59 6.29 12.30
C MET A 152 11.50 7.31 12.65
N LYS A 153 10.60 6.95 13.57
CA LYS A 153 9.56 7.85 14.07
C LYS A 153 10.15 9.09 14.75
N VAL A 154 11.14 8.90 15.64
CA VAL A 154 11.84 10.02 16.30
C VAL A 154 12.56 10.92 15.27
N GLU A 155 13.17 10.33 14.25
CA GLU A 155 13.81 11.09 13.17
C GLU A 155 12.78 11.90 12.36
N ALA A 156 11.63 11.31 12.03
CA ALA A 156 10.55 11.98 11.33
C ALA A 156 9.99 13.17 12.14
N GLU A 157 9.78 13.01 13.45
CA GLU A 157 9.34 14.08 14.35
C GLU A 157 10.36 15.23 14.42
N LYS A 158 11.65 14.90 14.44
CA LYS A 158 12.73 15.90 14.40
C LYS A 158 12.74 16.67 13.07
N CYS A 159 12.59 15.97 11.95
CA CYS A 159 12.49 16.60 10.62
C CYS A 159 11.26 17.52 10.52
N LEU A 160 10.12 17.10 11.07
CA LEU A 160 8.91 17.92 11.10
C LEU A 160 9.13 19.21 11.89
N THR A 161 9.67 19.09 13.11
CA THR A 161 9.97 20.26 13.96
C THR A 161 10.95 21.22 13.28
N GLN A 162 11.97 20.69 12.60
CA GLN A 162 12.91 21.51 11.85
C GLN A 162 12.25 22.20 10.65
N SER A 163 11.37 21.51 9.93
CA SER A 163 10.64 22.07 8.79
C SER A 163 9.72 23.21 9.21
N GLU A 164 8.97 23.04 10.30
CA GLU A 164 8.10 24.09 10.86
C GLU A 164 8.90 25.33 11.26
N ARG A 165 10.04 25.12 11.93
CA ARG A 165 10.94 26.21 12.29
C ARG A 165 11.45 26.96 11.06
N ILE A 166 11.93 26.25 10.05
CA ILE A 166 12.44 26.87 8.81
C ILE A 166 11.33 27.62 8.08
N ALA A 167 10.10 27.09 8.08
CA ALA A 167 8.96 27.77 7.47
C ALA A 167 8.65 29.11 8.18
N ASN A 168 8.71 29.14 9.51
CA ASN A 168 8.52 30.37 10.29
C ASN A 168 9.64 31.38 10.04
N GLU A 169 10.91 30.95 10.11
CA GLU A 169 12.08 31.81 9.85
C GLU A 169 12.04 32.39 8.42
N ARG A 170 11.57 31.60 7.44
CA ARG A 170 11.36 32.05 6.06
C ARG A 170 10.29 33.14 6.00
N LEU A 171 9.15 32.96 6.66
CA LEU A 171 8.05 33.92 6.66
C LEU A 171 8.45 35.25 7.31
N GLU A 172 9.18 35.20 8.43
CA GLU A 172 9.74 36.38 9.09
C GLU A 172 10.72 37.12 8.16
N PHE A 173 11.63 36.39 7.53
CA PHE A 173 12.59 36.96 6.59
C PHE A 173 11.91 37.60 5.37
N GLU A 174 10.91 36.95 4.79
CA GLU A 174 10.11 37.51 3.67
C GLU A 174 9.47 38.85 4.09
N SER A 175 8.83 38.89 5.25
CA SER A 175 8.19 40.11 5.80
C SER A 175 9.19 41.27 5.98
N GLU A 176 10.38 41.00 6.52
CA GLU A 176 11.42 42.02 6.67
C GLU A 176 11.91 42.56 5.32
N ILE A 177 12.13 41.69 4.35
CA ILE A 177 12.59 42.07 3.02
C ILE A 177 11.53 42.89 2.29
N TYR A 178 10.25 42.47 2.34
CA TYR A 178 9.16 43.23 1.76
C TYR A 178 9.05 44.64 2.37
N THR A 179 9.20 44.76 3.69
CA THR A 179 9.18 46.05 4.38
C THR A 179 10.33 46.96 3.94
N LYS A 180 11.56 46.42 3.87
CA LYS A 180 12.74 47.17 3.37
C LYS A 180 12.53 47.61 1.92
N PHE A 181 12.00 46.74 1.07
CA PHE A 181 11.72 47.05 -0.33
C PHE A 181 10.68 48.15 -0.49
N LEU A 182 9.59 48.10 0.29
CA LEU A 182 8.59 49.17 0.35
C LEU A 182 9.22 50.51 0.76
N GLY A 183 10.11 50.50 1.74
CA GLY A 183 10.84 51.69 2.18
C GLY A 183 11.65 52.33 1.05
N VAL A 184 12.39 51.53 0.28
CA VAL A 184 13.14 52.00 -0.90
C VAL A 184 12.21 52.55 -1.98
N LEU A 185 11.11 51.85 -2.28
CA LEU A 185 10.11 52.28 -3.26
C LEU A 185 9.49 53.62 -2.88
N ASN A 186 9.12 53.78 -1.61
CA ASN A 186 8.52 55.02 -1.10
C ASN A 186 9.53 56.18 -1.13
N SER A 187 10.78 55.94 -0.75
CA SER A 187 11.86 56.94 -0.86
C SER A 187 12.06 57.38 -2.31
N LYS A 188 12.11 56.43 -3.26
CA LYS A 188 12.19 56.74 -4.70
C LYS A 188 10.97 57.51 -5.20
N LYS A 189 9.75 57.11 -4.82
CA LYS A 189 8.50 57.84 -5.16
C LYS A 189 8.52 59.26 -4.62
N SER A 190 8.94 59.46 -3.36
CA SER A 190 9.07 60.79 -2.75
C SER A 190 10.07 61.65 -3.51
N LYS A 191 11.24 61.10 -3.86
CA LYS A 191 12.25 61.83 -4.63
C LYS A 191 11.78 62.24 -6.02
N LEU A 192 11.05 61.36 -6.71
CA LEU A 192 10.45 61.68 -8.00
C LEU A 192 9.43 62.82 -7.89
N ARG A 193 8.60 62.84 -6.84
CA ARG A 193 7.67 63.95 -6.57
C ARG A 193 8.42 65.26 -6.33
N GLU A 194 9.43 65.27 -5.45
CA GLU A 194 10.25 66.46 -5.21
C GLU A 194 10.90 67.01 -6.49
N LEU A 195 11.42 66.13 -7.35
CA LEU A 195 12.06 66.54 -8.60
C LEU A 195 11.04 67.13 -9.59
N ARG A 196 9.85 66.53 -9.69
CA ARG A 196 8.73 67.08 -10.50
C ARG A 196 8.27 68.44 -9.97
N ASP A 197 8.18 68.60 -8.65
CA ASP A 197 7.80 69.87 -8.02
C ASP A 197 8.84 70.98 -8.24
N LYS A 198 10.13 70.62 -8.28
CA LYS A 198 11.20 71.57 -8.61
C LYS A 198 11.19 71.97 -10.08
N LEU A 199 10.98 71.02 -10.98
CA LEU A 199 10.88 71.27 -12.42
C LEU A 199 9.69 72.19 -12.75
N SER A 200 8.51 71.90 -12.20
CA SER A 200 7.32 72.76 -12.41
C SER A 200 7.50 74.18 -11.85
N LYS A 201 8.19 74.36 -10.72
CA LYS A 201 8.53 75.70 -10.19
C LYS A 201 9.53 76.45 -11.06
N GLN A 202 10.50 75.75 -11.66
CA GLN A 202 11.48 76.34 -12.57
C GLN A 202 10.83 76.74 -13.91
N GLU A 203 9.93 75.89 -14.43
CA GLU A 203 9.12 76.19 -15.63
C GLU A 203 8.19 77.40 -15.42
N ASN A 204 7.66 77.59 -14.19
CA ASN A 204 6.89 78.78 -13.82
C ASN A 204 7.75 80.05 -13.60
N THR A 205 9.08 79.94 -13.59
CA THR A 205 10.00 81.10 -13.45
C THR A 205 10.53 81.56 -14.81
N GLU A 206 10.39 80.76 -15.87
CA GLU A 206 10.77 81.09 -17.25
C GLU A 206 9.56 81.02 -18.21
N LYS A 207 8.62 81.97 -18.09
CA LYS A 207 7.78 82.39 -19.24
C LYS A 207 7.14 83.76 -19.00
N PRO A 208 7.34 84.76 -19.89
CA PRO A 208 6.40 85.88 -20.03
C PRO A 208 5.24 85.53 -20.99
N PRO A 209 4.17 86.35 -21.06
CA PRO A 209 2.80 85.91 -21.34
C PRO A 209 2.29 86.09 -22.79
N GLN A 210 1.05 85.59 -23.00
CA GLN A 210 0.13 85.65 -24.19
C GLN A 210 0.26 84.49 -25.19
N GLU A 211 -0.79 83.92 -25.78
CA GLU A 211 -2.23 84.22 -25.84
C GLU A 211 -3.04 82.97 -26.27
N GLU A 212 -4.36 83.08 -26.24
CA GLU A 212 -5.42 82.08 -26.51
C GLU A 212 -5.32 81.35 -27.87
N ASP A 213 -5.70 80.06 -27.94
CA ASP A 213 -6.86 79.61 -28.75
C ASP A 213 -7.07 78.08 -28.78
N THR A 214 -8.34 77.72 -28.50
CA THR A 214 -9.18 76.62 -28.99
C THR A 214 -8.65 75.20 -29.30
N GLU A 215 -9.31 74.24 -28.63
CA GLU A 215 -9.97 73.06 -29.22
C GLU A 215 -9.12 72.07 -30.05
N ASN A 216 -8.78 70.94 -29.44
CA ASN A 216 -9.18 69.63 -29.97
C ASN A 216 -9.08 68.55 -28.88
N THR A 217 -10.21 67.89 -28.70
CA THR A 217 -10.42 66.67 -27.94
C THR A 217 -9.59 65.52 -28.49
N ASP A 218 -8.93 64.77 -27.61
CA ASP A 218 -8.87 63.32 -27.77
C ASP A 218 -8.85 62.66 -26.39
N SER A 219 -9.95 61.96 -26.12
CA SER A 219 -10.15 61.10 -24.96
C SER A 219 -9.26 59.89 -25.06
N PHE A 220 -8.58 59.52 -23.98
CA PHE A 220 -8.23 58.12 -23.78
C PHE A 220 -8.52 57.71 -22.35
N ASP A 221 -9.37 56.68 -22.28
CA ASP A 221 -10.05 56.09 -21.14
C ASP A 221 -9.12 55.71 -19.98
N GLU A 222 -9.53 56.16 -18.81
CA GLU A 222 -9.12 55.65 -17.52
C GLU A 222 -10.02 54.44 -17.19
N GLU A 223 -9.58 53.23 -17.56
CA GLU A 223 -10.13 52.01 -16.98
C GLU A 223 -9.23 51.54 -15.84
N SER A 224 -9.61 51.98 -14.65
CA SER A 224 -9.29 51.32 -13.39
C SER A 224 -10.07 50.01 -13.30
N ASP A 225 -9.41 48.90 -12.99
CA ASP A 225 -9.98 48.03 -11.96
C ASP A 225 -8.88 47.28 -11.19
N TYR A 226 -8.76 47.66 -9.92
CA TYR A 226 -8.09 46.88 -8.90
C TYR A 226 -9.16 45.96 -8.32
N ASP A 227 -9.13 44.67 -8.66
CA ASP A 227 -9.80 43.68 -7.82
C ASP A 227 -8.79 43.06 -6.85
N LYS A 228 -9.20 43.09 -5.59
CA LYS A 228 -8.46 42.71 -4.39
C LYS A 228 -9.25 41.57 -3.77
N SER A 229 -8.70 40.36 -3.78
CA SER A 229 -8.98 39.37 -2.72
C SER A 229 -7.91 38.29 -2.72
N ASP A 230 -6.97 38.46 -1.78
CA ASP A 230 -6.46 37.32 -1.03
C ASP A 230 -7.60 36.82 -0.13
N GLU A 231 -7.99 35.55 -0.27
CA GLU A 231 -8.48 34.75 0.85
C GLU A 231 -7.68 33.45 0.93
N ASP A 232 -7.33 33.14 2.18
CA ASP A 232 -6.40 32.13 2.66
C ASP A 232 -6.70 30.68 2.22
N PRO A 233 -5.67 29.81 2.25
CA PRO A 233 -5.82 28.37 2.15
C PRO A 233 -6.16 27.78 3.53
N GLN A 234 -7.24 26.99 3.58
CA GLN A 234 -7.46 25.79 4.42
C GLN A 234 -8.89 25.73 4.99
N LYS A 235 -9.68 24.79 4.46
CA LYS A 235 -10.59 23.98 5.26
C LYS A 235 -10.51 22.52 4.85
N ASP A 236 -9.91 21.76 5.77
CA ASP A 236 -10.25 20.43 6.24
C ASP A 236 -10.97 19.42 5.33
N ILE A 237 -10.27 18.29 5.17
CA ILE A 237 -10.61 16.95 5.69
C ILE A 237 -12.03 16.40 5.41
N THR A 238 -11.99 15.17 4.84
CA THR A 238 -12.98 14.08 4.87
C THR A 238 -14.26 14.19 4.05
N SER A 239 -14.37 13.33 3.04
CA SER A 239 -15.27 12.16 2.95
C SER A 239 -15.46 11.82 1.46
N SER A 240 -14.96 10.66 1.02
CA SER A 240 -15.74 9.42 0.84
C SER A 240 -16.84 9.51 -0.22
N SER A 241 -16.70 8.60 -1.21
CA SER A 241 -17.77 7.99 -2.01
C SER A 241 -18.35 8.84 -3.17
N ARG A 242 -18.05 8.43 -4.41
CA ARG A 242 -18.91 7.53 -5.19
C ARG A 242 -18.40 7.35 -6.62
N ASP A 243 -18.65 6.13 -7.09
CA ASP A 243 -18.59 5.66 -8.46
C ASP A 243 -19.08 6.66 -9.52
N VAL A 244 -18.38 6.70 -10.66
CA VAL A 244 -18.98 7.05 -11.95
C VAL A 244 -18.64 5.95 -12.96
N LEU A 245 -19.51 4.95 -12.97
CA LEU A 245 -19.96 4.29 -14.19
C LEU A 245 -20.73 5.31 -15.03
N THR A 246 -20.45 5.36 -16.33
CA THR A 246 -21.35 5.65 -17.47
C THR A 246 -20.45 5.92 -18.67
N ASN A 247 -20.73 5.56 -19.91
CA ASN A 247 -21.75 4.75 -20.57
C ASN A 247 -21.22 4.60 -22.00
N ASN A 248 -21.39 3.46 -22.64
CA ASN A 248 -21.57 3.45 -24.09
C ASN A 248 -22.67 2.45 -24.44
N SER A 249 -23.86 3.01 -24.58
CA SER A 249 -24.99 2.39 -25.24
C SER A 249 -24.78 2.46 -26.75
N SER A 250 -24.94 1.32 -27.42
CA SER A 250 -25.12 1.25 -28.86
C SER A 250 -25.99 0.05 -29.17
N SER A 251 -27.31 0.27 -29.07
CA SER A 251 -28.30 -0.62 -29.64
C SER A 251 -28.16 -0.64 -31.17
N LYS A 252 -28.05 -1.83 -31.76
CA LYS A 252 -28.52 -2.06 -33.13
C LYS A 252 -29.28 -3.37 -33.18
N LYS A 253 -30.53 -3.23 -33.60
CA LYS A 253 -31.49 -4.26 -33.99
C LYS A 253 -30.88 -5.25 -34.97
N ASN A 254 -31.04 -6.54 -34.72
CA ASN A 254 -31.84 -7.48 -35.52
C ASN A 254 -31.94 -8.82 -34.78
#